data_AF-A0A7I9YZ97-F1
#
_entry.id   AF-A0A7I9YZ97-F1
#
_cell.length_a   1.000
_cell.length_b   1.000
_cell.length_c   1.000
_cell.angle_alpha   90.00
_cell.angle_beta   90.00
_cell.angle_gamma   90.00
#
_symmetry.space_group_name_H-M   'P 1'
#
loop_
_entity.id
_entity.type
_entity.pdbx_description
1 polymer ?
#
loop_
_entity_poly.entity_id
_entity_poly.type
_entity_poly.pdbx_seq_one_letter_code
_entity_poly.pdbx_strand_id
1 'polypeptide(L)'
;MTTIPTSRKVLCAVYGAIALAALIATWSQNVAYFDKPGQFLGAFLNDAKVTPASRSLTADILLFLLAAVILMVIEARKHGVKFVWLYIAGGFTIAISVTFPLFLIARELRMGESDAPHLPMLDTVLLTVLAVAVAALTIWVDLG
;
A
#
# COMPACT_ATOMS: atom_id res chain seq x y z
N MET A 1 -20.44 -23.09 4.21
CA MET A 1 -19.55 -22.29 3.32
C MET A 1 -20.11 -20.88 3.36
N THR A 2 -19.54 -20.00 4.19
CA THR A 2 -19.98 -18.59 4.25
C THR A 2 -19.56 -17.92 2.94
N THR A 3 -20.51 -17.33 2.23
CA THR A 3 -20.27 -16.81 0.88
C THR A 3 -19.79 -15.38 1.03
N ILE A 4 -18.59 -15.06 0.56
CA ILE A 4 -18.07 -13.68 0.69
C ILE A 4 -19.02 -12.71 -0.03
N PRO A 5 -19.54 -11.66 0.64
CA PRO A 5 -20.45 -10.71 0.03
C PRO A 5 -19.78 -9.94 -1.11
N THR A 6 -20.55 -9.53 -2.13
CA THR A 6 -20.04 -8.93 -3.37
C THR A 6 -19.22 -7.66 -3.12
N SER A 7 -19.63 -6.81 -2.17
CA SER A 7 -18.89 -5.59 -1.79
C SER A 7 -17.46 -5.90 -1.33
N ARG A 8 -17.24 -7.00 -0.61
CA ARG A 8 -15.90 -7.43 -0.19
C ARG A 8 -15.05 -7.93 -1.33
N LYS A 9 -15.65 -8.65 -2.27
CA LYS A 9 -14.93 -9.08 -3.48
C LYS A 9 -14.42 -7.86 -4.25
N VAL A 10 -15.24 -6.82 -4.35
CA VAL A 10 -14.85 -5.53 -4.95
C VAL A 10 -13.71 -4.89 -4.17
N LEU A 11 -13.80 -4.78 -2.84
CA LEU A 11 -12.71 -4.22 -2.02
C LEU A 11 -11.40 -5.00 -2.18
N CYS A 12 -11.46 -6.33 -2.13
CA CYS A 12 -10.29 -7.17 -2.34
C CYS A 12 -9.68 -6.96 -3.75
N ALA A 13 -10.51 -6.82 -4.78
CA ALA A 13 -10.06 -6.53 -6.13
C ALA A 13 -9.40 -5.14 -6.23
N VAL A 14 -9.99 -4.12 -5.60
CA VAL A 14 -9.43 -2.76 -5.55
C VAL A 14 -8.08 -2.76 -4.85
N TYR A 15 -7.97 -3.39 -3.67
CA TYR A 15 -6.68 -3.51 -2.97
C TYR A 15 -5.65 -4.30 -3.77
N GLY A 16 -6.08 -5.35 -4.49
CA GLY A 16 -5.21 -6.11 -5.39
C GLY A 16 -4.68 -5.26 -6.55
N ALA A 17 -5.55 -4.46 -7.17
CA ALA A 17 -5.18 -3.53 -8.23
C ALA A 17 -4.19 -2.45 -7.73
N ILE A 18 -4.44 -1.87 -6.55
CA ILE A 18 -3.53 -0.91 -5.92
C ILE A 18 -2.16 -1.55 -5.65
N ALA A 19 -2.13 -2.77 -5.10
CA ALA A 19 -0.88 -3.48 -4.83
C ALA A 19 -0.07 -3.72 -6.11
N LEU A 20 -0.73 -4.11 -7.19
CA LEU A 20 -0.07 -4.32 -8.49
C LEU A 20 0.44 -3.01 -9.09
N ALA A 21 -0.37 -1.96 -9.08
CA ALA A 21 0.04 -0.64 -9.59
C ALA A 21 1.22 -0.07 -8.79
N ALA A 22 1.16 -0.14 -7.46
CA ALA A 22 2.25 0.27 -6.60
C ALA A 22 3.52 -0.54 -6.85
N LEU A 23 3.40 -1.86 -7.05
CA LEU A 23 4.55 -2.71 -7.34
C LEU A 23 5.25 -2.25 -8.63
N ILE A 24 4.47 -2.02 -9.69
CA ILE A 24 5.00 -1.56 -10.98
C ILE A 24 5.69 -0.20 -10.82
N ALA A 25 5.01 0.77 -10.20
CA ALA A 25 5.54 2.13 -10.02
C ALA A 25 6.83 2.11 -9.19
N THR A 26 6.82 1.52 -7.99
CA THR A 26 8.00 1.55 -7.11
C THR A 26 9.18 0.73 -7.65
N TRP A 27 8.90 -0.37 -8.36
CA TRP A 27 9.98 -1.19 -8.94
C TRP A 27 10.55 -0.62 -10.23
N SER A 28 9.77 0.11 -11.02
CA SER A 28 10.31 0.80 -12.21
C SER A 28 11.48 1.72 -11.85
N GLN A 29 11.38 2.41 -10.71
CA GLN A 29 12.40 3.31 -10.18
C GLN A 29 13.51 2.58 -9.42
N ASN A 30 13.17 1.56 -8.62
CA ASN A 30 14.17 0.81 -7.85
C ASN A 30 15.18 0.05 -8.72
N VAL A 31 14.81 -0.34 -9.95
CA VAL A 31 15.73 -1.01 -10.89
C VAL A 31 16.99 -0.17 -11.15
N ALA A 32 16.92 1.16 -11.09
CA ALA A 32 18.07 2.05 -11.27
C ALA A 32 19.20 1.85 -10.24
N TYR A 33 18.92 1.21 -9.10
CA TYR A 33 19.88 1.00 -8.01
C TYR A 33 20.44 -0.44 -7.98
N PHE A 34 20.07 -1.31 -8.93
CA PHE A 34 20.48 -2.72 -8.95
C PHE A 34 21.95 -2.95 -9.31
N ASP A 35 22.63 -1.98 -9.93
CA ASP A 35 24.02 -2.12 -10.34
C ASP A 35 25.01 -2.22 -9.16
N LYS A 36 24.56 -1.93 -7.93
CA LYS A 36 25.35 -2.04 -6.68
C LYS A 36 24.52 -2.63 -5.53
N PRO A 37 24.27 -3.94 -5.49
CA PRO A 37 23.35 -4.56 -4.53
C PRO A 37 23.75 -4.36 -3.05
N GLY A 38 25.05 -4.23 -2.77
CA GLY A 38 25.55 -3.96 -1.40
C GLY A 38 25.37 -2.51 -0.93
N GLN A 39 25.00 -1.59 -1.83
CA GLN A 39 24.81 -0.16 -1.53
C GLN A 39 23.40 0.33 -1.81
N PHE A 40 22.52 -0.51 -2.38
CA PHE A 40 21.16 -0.17 -2.79
C PHE A 40 20.41 0.71 -1.78
N LEU A 41 20.30 0.24 -0.53
CA LEU A 41 19.51 0.89 0.50
C LEU A 41 20.15 2.22 0.96
N GLY A 42 21.48 2.29 1.00
CA GLY A 42 22.22 3.50 1.33
C GLY A 42 22.15 4.55 0.21
N ALA A 43 22.29 4.13 -1.05
CA ALA A 43 22.19 5.00 -2.22
C ALA A 43 20.77 5.58 -2.36
N PHE A 44 19.75 4.73 -2.27
CA PHE A 44 18.35 5.15 -2.29
C PHE A 44 18.03 6.17 -1.18
N LEU A 45 18.47 5.91 0.06
CA LEU A 45 18.21 6.82 1.18
C LEU A 45 18.98 8.15 1.08
N ASN A 46 20.13 8.17 0.41
CA ASN A 46 20.87 9.40 0.14
C ASN A 46 20.12 10.24 -0.90
N ASP A 47 19.69 9.64 -2.01
CA ASP A 47 18.95 10.32 -3.08
C ASP A 47 17.58 10.81 -2.59
N ALA A 48 16.90 10.01 -1.75
CA ALA A 48 15.66 10.39 -1.08
C ALA A 48 15.79 11.63 -0.18
N LYS A 49 17.00 12.09 0.15
CA LYS A 49 17.25 13.26 1.00
C LYS A 49 18.03 14.38 0.29
N VAL A 50 18.17 14.35 -1.03
CA VAL A 50 18.92 15.38 -1.76
C VAL A 50 18.20 16.73 -1.75
N THR A 51 16.89 16.75 -2.01
CA THR A 51 16.11 17.99 -2.12
C THR A 51 15.21 18.22 -0.90
N PRO A 52 14.78 19.46 -0.62
CA PRO A 52 13.77 19.71 0.40
C PRO A 52 12.48 18.91 0.16
N ALA A 53 12.05 18.78 -1.10
CA ALA A 53 10.87 18.01 -1.47
C ALA A 53 11.04 16.52 -1.16
N SER A 54 12.17 15.92 -1.55
CA SER A 54 12.43 14.50 -1.29
C SER A 54 12.55 14.19 0.20
N ARG A 55 13.17 15.10 0.99
CA ARG A 55 13.23 14.99 2.46
C ARG A 55 11.84 15.02 3.09
N SER A 56 10.99 15.95 2.64
CA SER A 56 9.61 16.06 3.12
C SER A 56 8.82 14.78 2.82
N LEU A 57 8.89 14.28 1.59
CA LEU A 57 8.20 13.05 1.17
C LEU A 57 8.71 11.82 1.93
N THR A 58 10.02 11.75 2.19
CA THR A 58 10.63 10.67 2.99
C THR A 58 10.17 10.71 4.44
N ALA A 59 10.07 11.90 5.05
CA ALA A 59 9.57 12.03 6.41
C ALA A 59 8.08 11.65 6.49
N ASP A 60 7.28 12.11 5.53
CA ASP A 60 5.85 11.80 5.42
C ASP A 60 5.60 10.29 5.31
N ILE A 61 6.30 9.60 4.40
CA ILE A 61 6.13 8.16 4.20
C ILE A 61 6.59 7.34 5.41
N LEU A 62 7.62 7.78 6.15
CA LEU A 62 8.08 7.10 7.37
C LEU A 62 7.06 7.23 8.51
N LEU A 63 6.45 8.41 8.68
CA LEU A 63 5.41 8.61 9.68
C LEU A 63 4.12 7.88 9.31
N PHE A 64 3.73 7.90 8.03
CA PHE A 64 2.63 7.10 7.51
C PHE A 64 2.85 5.60 7.72
N LEU A 65 4.06 5.11 7.41
CA LEU A 65 4.47 3.73 7.65
C LEU A 65 4.30 3.33 9.12
N LEU A 66 4.72 4.19 10.06
CA LEU A 66 4.56 3.92 11.48
C LEU A 66 3.08 3.74 11.86
N ALA A 67 2.22 4.66 11.42
CA ALA A 67 0.78 4.57 11.66
C ALA A 67 0.16 3.31 11.01
N ALA A 68 0.54 3.00 9.77
CA ALA A 68 0.09 1.81 9.04
C ALA A 68 0.51 0.51 9.74
N VAL A 69 1.76 0.41 10.21
CA VAL A 69 2.27 -0.75 10.95
C VAL A 69 1.50 -0.94 12.26
N ILE A 70 1.24 0.14 13.01
CA ILE A 70 0.44 0.08 14.24
C ILE A 70 -0.96 -0.48 13.93
N LEU A 71 -1.63 0.06 12.90
CA LEU A 71 -2.93 -0.43 12.45
C LEU A 71 -2.86 -1.91 12.06
N MET A 72 -1.87 -2.31 11.26
CA MET A 72 -1.69 -3.69 10.82
C MET A 72 -1.54 -4.64 12.01
N VAL A 73 -0.73 -4.30 13.01
CA VAL A 73 -0.53 -5.13 14.20
C VAL A 73 -1.83 -5.26 14.99
N ILE A 74 -2.52 -4.14 15.26
CA ILE A 74 -3.78 -4.15 16.03
C ILE A 74 -4.84 -4.98 15.32
N GLU A 75 -5.08 -4.71 14.04
CA GLU A 75 -6.11 -5.38 13.24
C GLU A 75 -5.76 -6.86 13.00
N ALA A 76 -4.47 -7.20 12.88
CA ALA A 76 -4.05 -8.59 12.81
C ALA A 76 -4.39 -9.37 14.08
N ARG A 77 -4.21 -8.76 15.26
CA ARG A 77 -4.56 -9.39 16.54
C ARG A 77 -6.09 -9.48 16.70
N LYS A 78 -6.82 -8.45 16.29
CA LYS A 78 -8.29 -8.40 16.35
C LYS A 78 -8.97 -9.45 15.46
N HIS A 79 -8.53 -9.58 14.21
CA HIS A 79 -9.16 -10.49 13.22
C HIS A 79 -8.39 -11.80 13.01
N GLY A 80 -7.36 -12.06 13.82
CA GLY A 80 -6.57 -13.30 13.79
C GLY A 80 -5.69 -13.49 12.54
N VAL A 81 -5.33 -12.42 11.83
CA VAL A 81 -4.43 -12.49 10.66
C VAL A 81 -3.07 -13.05 11.10
N LYS A 82 -2.69 -14.22 10.54
CA LYS A 82 -1.39 -14.83 10.80
C LYS A 82 -0.29 -14.11 10.02
N PHE A 83 0.92 -14.09 10.58
CA PHE A 83 2.14 -13.58 9.92
C PHE A 83 2.15 -12.08 9.57
N VAL A 84 1.51 -11.22 10.37
CA VAL A 84 1.57 -9.75 10.16
C VAL A 84 2.99 -9.21 9.96
N TRP A 85 3.97 -9.77 10.67
CA TRP A 85 5.38 -9.39 10.54
C TRP A 85 5.99 -9.70 9.17
N LEU A 86 5.48 -10.69 8.41
CA LEU A 86 5.91 -10.90 7.02
C LEU A 86 5.44 -9.75 6.12
N TYR A 87 4.24 -9.22 6.34
CA TYR A 87 3.77 -8.04 5.59
C TYR A 87 4.58 -6.79 5.95
N ILE A 88 4.90 -6.62 7.22
CA ILE A 88 5.74 -5.51 7.70
C ILE A 88 7.14 -5.62 7.10
N ALA A 89 7.78 -6.79 7.20
CA ALA A 89 9.10 -7.03 6.59
C ALA A 89 9.06 -6.79 5.07
N GLY A 90 8.03 -7.29 4.39
CA GLY A 90 7.79 -7.03 2.98
C GLY A 90 7.61 -5.54 2.65
N GLY A 91 7.05 -4.74 3.57
CA GLY A 91 6.91 -3.30 3.38
C GLY A 91 8.25 -2.56 3.35
N PHE A 92 9.24 -3.06 4.09
CA PHE A 92 10.61 -2.54 4.07
C PHE A 92 11.43 -3.05 2.88
N THR A 93 11.13 -4.22 2.33
CA THR A 93 11.91 -4.82 1.23
C THR A 93 11.32 -4.59 -0.16
N ILE A 94 9.99 -4.45 -0.28
CA ILE A 94 9.27 -4.27 -1.55
C ILE A 94 8.80 -2.82 -1.62
N ALA A 95 7.76 -2.50 -0.87
CA ALA A 95 7.20 -1.17 -0.64
C ALA A 95 5.97 -1.32 0.26
N ILE A 96 5.79 -0.40 1.22
CA ILE A 96 4.61 -0.42 2.09
C ILE A 96 3.31 -0.22 1.30
N SER A 97 3.34 0.53 0.21
CA SER A 97 2.21 0.73 -0.71
C SER A 97 1.74 -0.55 -1.41
N VAL A 98 2.55 -1.62 -1.40
CA VAL A 98 2.19 -2.96 -1.91
C VAL A 98 1.71 -3.86 -0.77
N THR A 99 2.50 -3.94 0.32
CA THR A 99 2.20 -4.91 1.39
C THR A 99 1.03 -4.50 2.27
N PHE A 100 0.76 -3.20 2.40
CA PHE A 100 -0.38 -2.71 3.15
C PHE A 100 -1.73 -3.11 2.51
N PRO A 101 -1.98 -2.88 1.19
CA PRO A 101 -3.18 -3.41 0.55
C PRO A 101 -3.30 -4.94 0.62
N LEU A 102 -2.20 -5.69 0.48
CA LEU A 102 -2.22 -7.15 0.65
C LEU A 102 -2.66 -7.56 2.08
N PHE A 103 -2.20 -6.81 3.09
CA PHE A 103 -2.68 -7.01 4.46
C PHE A 103 -4.17 -6.69 4.60
N LEU A 104 -4.67 -5.63 3.96
CA LEU A 104 -6.09 -5.28 3.98
C LEU A 104 -6.95 -6.39 3.36
N ILE A 105 -6.49 -7.04 2.28
CA ILE A 105 -7.17 -8.23 1.72
C ILE A 105 -7.21 -9.36 2.75
N ALA A 106 -6.07 -9.70 3.36
CA ALA A 106 -5.99 -10.77 4.36
C ALA A 106 -6.87 -10.50 5.59
N ARG A 107 -7.04 -9.23 5.95
CA ARG A 107 -7.94 -8.74 7.00
C ARG A 107 -9.41 -8.88 6.57
N GLU A 108 -9.78 -8.41 5.38
CA GLU A 108 -11.15 -8.43 4.87
C GLU A 108 -11.70 -9.86 4.75
N LEU A 109 -10.86 -10.80 4.33
CA LEU A 109 -11.21 -12.23 4.23
C LEU A 109 -11.53 -12.88 5.59
N ARG A 110 -11.17 -12.24 6.71
CA ARG A 110 -11.39 -12.76 8.07
C ARG A 110 -12.49 -12.02 8.82
N MET A 111 -13.04 -10.95 8.26
CA MET A 111 -14.20 -10.28 8.86
C MET A 111 -15.48 -11.09 8.62
N GLY A 112 -16.41 -11.08 9.56
CA GLY A 112 -17.73 -11.75 9.41
C GLY A 112 -18.69 -10.96 8.52
N GLU A 113 -19.72 -11.59 7.94
CA GLU A 113 -20.66 -10.97 6.98
C GLU A 113 -21.34 -9.68 7.48
N SER A 114 -21.51 -9.52 8.80
CA SER A 114 -22.19 -8.37 9.41
C SER A 114 -21.44 -7.03 9.29
N ASP A 115 -20.21 -7.04 8.80
CA ASP A 115 -19.30 -5.88 8.75
C ASP A 115 -19.12 -5.38 7.29
N ALA A 116 -20.10 -5.60 6.42
CA ALA A 116 -20.05 -5.13 5.04
C ALA A 116 -20.18 -3.58 5.01
N PRO A 117 -19.23 -2.84 4.41
CA PRO A 117 -19.32 -1.39 4.39
C PRO A 117 -20.50 -0.91 3.52
N HIS A 118 -21.36 -0.07 4.09
CA HIS A 118 -22.36 0.68 3.33
C HIS A 118 -21.76 2.03 2.95
N LEU A 119 -21.27 2.13 1.71
CA LEU A 119 -20.71 3.37 1.17
C LEU A 119 -21.82 4.19 0.49
N PRO A 120 -22.05 5.45 0.91
CA PRO A 120 -22.96 6.33 0.19
C PRO A 120 -22.42 6.61 -1.23
N MET A 121 -23.33 6.98 -2.14
CA MET A 121 -22.99 7.22 -3.54
C MET A 121 -21.92 8.32 -3.70
N LEU A 122 -21.99 9.35 -2.84
CA LEU A 122 -21.01 10.44 -2.83
C LEU A 122 -19.60 9.92 -2.57
N ASP A 123 -19.40 9.12 -1.51
CA ASP A 123 -18.09 8.57 -1.17
C ASP A 123 -17.54 7.69 -2.30
N THR A 124 -18.43 6.90 -2.93
CA THR A 124 -18.05 6.08 -4.09
C THR A 124 -17.56 6.92 -5.26
N VAL A 125 -18.26 8.01 -5.58
CA VAL A 125 -17.86 8.94 -6.65
C VAL A 125 -16.54 9.63 -6.30
N LEU A 126 -16.41 10.16 -5.08
CA LEU A 126 -15.19 10.84 -4.61
C LEU A 126 -13.98 9.91 -4.64
N LEU A 127 -14.12 8.67 -4.17
CA LEU A 127 -13.05 7.66 -4.22
C LEU A 127 -12.66 7.31 -5.65
N THR A 128 -13.63 7.21 -6.56
CA THR A 128 -13.36 6.93 -7.98
C THR A 128 -12.57 8.06 -8.64
N VAL A 129 -12.99 9.31 -8.41
CA VAL A 129 -12.28 10.49 -8.92
C VAL A 129 -10.87 10.57 -8.33
N LEU A 130 -10.73 10.33 -7.03
CA LEU A 130 -9.42 10.31 -6.37
C LEU A 130 -8.52 9.22 -6.95
N ALA A 131 -9.04 8.01 -7.17
CA ALA A 131 -8.27 6.91 -7.74
C ALA A 131 -7.74 7.24 -9.14
N VAL A 132 -8.57 7.86 -10.00
CA VAL A 132 -8.16 8.30 -11.33
C VAL A 132 -7.08 9.39 -11.23
N ALA A 133 -7.25 10.37 -10.34
CA ALA A 133 -6.28 11.43 -10.14
C ALA A 133 -4.94 10.89 -9.63
N VAL A 134 -4.96 9.97 -8.66
CA VAL A 134 -3.76 9.31 -8.14
C VAL A 134 -3.07 8.51 -9.23
N ALA A 135 -3.80 7.73 -10.03
CA ALA A 135 -3.20 6.96 -11.13
C ALA A 135 -2.55 7.88 -12.17
N ALA A 136 -3.20 8.98 -12.55
CA ALA A 136 -2.63 9.96 -13.47
C ALA A 136 -1.36 10.62 -12.91
N LEU A 137 -1.37 10.98 -11.63
CA LEU A 137 -0.20 11.55 -10.95
C LEU A 137 0.96 10.53 -10.85
N THR A 138 0.67 9.26 -10.54
CA THR A 138 1.69 8.21 -10.52
C THR A 138 2.35 8.04 -11.89
N ILE A 139 1.54 8.00 -12.96
CA ILE A 139 2.07 7.91 -14.34
C ILE A 139 2.92 9.14 -14.67
N TRP A 140 2.48 10.34 -14.30
CA TRP A 140 3.25 11.56 -14.55
C TRP A 140 4.60 11.57 -13.82
N VAL A 141 4.63 11.10 -12.56
CA VAL A 141 5.87 10.95 -11.79
C VAL A 141 6.79 9.88 -12.40
N ASP A 142 6.24 8.75 -12.84
CA ASP A 142 7.05 7.67 -13.42
C ASP A 142 7.64 8.01 -14.79
N LEU A 143 7.02 8.94 -15.54
CA LEU A 143 7.47 9.39 -16.85
C LEU A 143 8.41 10.60 -16.83
N GLY A 144 8.53 11.28 -15.69
CA GLY A 144 9.33 12.50 -15.52
C GLY A 144 10.75 12.22 -15.04
#